data_AF-A0A969IJ28-F1
#
_entry.id   AF-A0A969IJ28-F1
#
_cell.length_a   1.000
_cell.length_b   1.000
_cell.length_c   1.000
_cell.angle_alpha   90.00
_cell.angle_beta   90.00
_cell.angle_gamma   90.00
#
_symmetry.space_group_name_H-M   'P 1'
#
loop_
_entity.id
_entity.type
_entity.pdbx_description
1 polymer ?
#
loop_
_entity_poly.entity_id
_entity_poly.type
_entity_poly.pdbx_seq_one_letter_code
_entity_poly.pdbx_strand_id
1 'polypeptide(L)'
;MKYYGSYGSRGTQADFDYSKWNSRLGELSKQYQQNSPYPHIVLENFLNPEVLDQCIDEFNKLNETDGWINYVHFNENKRGLNKIDLLPASIRNTITELNSNEFLQFLSTLTGIKNLVSDDMLEGGGVHQSKRGGYLNIHADFTVHPHHR
;
A
#
# COMPACT_ATOMS: atom_id res chain seq x y z
N MET A 1 25.13 42.84 -2.74
CA MET A 1 24.37 41.97 -3.68
C MET A 1 24.83 40.53 -3.49
N LYS A 2 24.17 39.78 -2.60
CA LYS A 2 24.27 38.31 -2.53
C LYS A 2 22.90 37.81 -2.06
N TYR A 3 22.14 37.27 -2.99
CA TYR A 3 20.87 36.60 -2.72
C TYR A 3 21.19 35.26 -2.05
N TYR A 4 20.77 35.08 -0.80
CA TYR A 4 20.67 33.76 -0.20
C TYR A 4 19.31 33.19 -0.58
N GLY A 5 19.32 32.19 -1.46
CA GLY A 5 18.14 31.40 -1.79
C GLY A 5 17.64 30.69 -0.54
N SER A 6 16.43 31.03 -0.13
CA SER A 6 15.66 30.26 0.85
C SER A 6 15.35 28.91 0.21
N TYR A 7 15.95 27.84 0.73
CA TYR A 7 15.46 26.49 0.51
C TYR A 7 14.14 26.38 1.29
N GLY A 8 13.03 26.58 0.58
CA GLY A 8 11.71 26.28 1.08
C GLY A 8 11.65 24.81 1.49
N SER A 9 11.31 24.57 2.74
CA SER A 9 10.75 23.30 3.20
C SER A 9 9.63 22.91 2.24
N ARG A 10 9.86 21.90 1.38
CA ARG A 10 8.77 21.25 0.64
C ARG A 10 7.92 20.58 1.71
N GLY A 11 6.74 21.11 1.97
CA GLY A 11 5.76 20.42 2.80
C GLY A 11 5.59 19.01 2.26
N THR A 12 5.67 18.02 3.16
CA THR A 12 5.29 16.64 2.87
C THR A 12 3.87 16.66 2.32
N GLN A 13 3.74 16.46 1.02
CA GLN A 13 2.45 16.28 0.37
C GLN A 13 1.92 14.92 0.81
N ALA A 14 0.67 14.85 1.28
CA ALA A 14 0.09 13.59 1.74
C ALA A 14 0.04 12.56 0.59
N ASP A 15 0.32 11.30 0.89
CA ASP A 15 0.29 10.23 -0.11
C ASP A 15 -1.15 9.92 -0.51
N PHE A 16 -2.10 10.06 0.44
CA PHE A 16 -3.53 9.85 0.27
C PHE A 16 -4.35 11.14 0.54
N ASP A 17 -5.25 11.49 -0.39
CA ASP A 17 -6.11 12.68 -0.24
C ASP A 17 -7.36 12.37 0.61
N TYR A 18 -7.20 12.41 1.95
CA TYR A 18 -8.29 12.18 2.89
C TYR A 18 -9.49 13.12 2.68
N SER A 19 -9.27 14.38 2.31
CA SER A 19 -10.35 15.34 2.10
C SER A 19 -11.25 14.92 0.93
N LYS A 20 -10.63 14.62 -0.23
CA LYS A 20 -11.31 14.11 -1.42
C LYS A 20 -12.09 12.84 -1.10
N TRP A 21 -11.46 11.87 -0.43
CA TRP A 21 -12.07 10.55 -0.23
C TRP A 21 -13.12 10.55 0.88
N ASN A 22 -12.90 11.28 1.98
CA ASN A 22 -13.88 11.40 3.07
C ASN A 22 -15.17 12.07 2.61
N SER A 23 -15.09 13.05 1.69
CA SER A 23 -16.28 13.69 1.13
C SER A 23 -17.22 12.74 0.36
N ARG A 24 -16.70 11.59 -0.08
CA ARG A 24 -17.41 10.59 -0.90
C ARG A 24 -17.73 9.29 -0.14
N LEU A 25 -17.35 9.17 1.13
CA LEU A 25 -17.43 7.93 1.90
C LEU A 25 -18.82 7.28 1.90
N GLY A 26 -19.88 8.07 2.00
CA GLY A 26 -21.25 7.56 2.01
C GLY A 26 -21.67 6.87 0.70
N GLU A 27 -21.19 7.37 -0.43
CA GLU A 27 -21.42 6.75 -1.76
C GLU A 27 -20.52 5.53 -1.96
N LEU A 28 -19.23 5.68 -1.63
CA LEU A 28 -18.24 4.61 -1.76
C LEU A 28 -18.60 3.39 -0.89
N SER A 29 -19.10 3.61 0.32
CA SER A 29 -19.51 2.52 1.21
C SER A 29 -20.69 1.74 0.65
N LYS A 30 -21.68 2.42 0.06
CA LYS A 30 -22.80 1.76 -0.63
C LYS A 30 -22.31 0.99 -1.84
N GLN A 31 -21.45 1.60 -2.67
CA GLN A 31 -20.87 0.96 -3.83
C GLN A 31 -20.12 -0.31 -3.46
N TYR A 32 -19.27 -0.25 -2.43
CA TYR A 32 -18.55 -1.40 -1.90
C TYR A 32 -19.51 -2.54 -1.53
N GLN A 33 -20.53 -2.25 -0.72
CA GLN A 33 -21.47 -3.27 -0.22
C GLN A 33 -22.37 -3.88 -1.31
N GLN A 34 -22.73 -3.09 -2.32
CA GLN A 34 -23.68 -3.49 -3.37
C GLN A 34 -23.02 -4.15 -4.58
N ASN A 35 -21.70 -4.03 -4.69
CA ASN A 35 -20.96 -4.62 -5.79
C ASN A 35 -21.03 -6.16 -5.77
N SER A 36 -21.01 -6.75 -6.96
CA SER A 36 -21.23 -8.18 -7.22
C SER A 36 -20.08 -8.74 -8.06
N PRO A 37 -19.66 -10.01 -7.89
CA PRO A 37 -20.28 -11.09 -7.10
C PRO A 37 -19.98 -11.08 -5.58
N TYR A 38 -19.18 -10.12 -5.11
CA TYR A 38 -18.86 -9.91 -3.70
C TYR A 38 -18.56 -8.42 -3.46
N PRO A 39 -18.61 -7.96 -2.20
CA PRO A 39 -18.29 -6.58 -1.87
C PRO A 39 -16.87 -6.20 -2.31
N HIS A 40 -16.74 -5.17 -3.15
CA HIS A 40 -15.46 -4.69 -3.64
C HIS A 40 -15.55 -3.23 -4.09
N ILE A 41 -14.43 -2.53 -4.15
CA ILE A 41 -14.37 -1.16 -4.69
C ILE A 41 -13.06 -0.94 -5.44
N VAL A 42 -13.09 -0.02 -6.41
CA VAL A 42 -11.90 0.45 -7.13
C VAL A 42 -11.75 1.94 -6.85
N LEU A 43 -10.61 2.33 -6.28
CA LEU A 43 -10.24 3.73 -6.07
C LEU A 43 -9.15 4.11 -7.07
N GLU A 44 -9.55 4.72 -8.19
CA GLU A 44 -8.59 5.17 -9.20
C GLU A 44 -7.80 6.40 -8.72
N ASN A 45 -6.50 6.39 -9.01
CA ASN A 45 -5.58 7.49 -8.67
C ASN A 45 -5.70 7.89 -7.17
N PHE A 46 -5.64 6.88 -6.30
CA PHE A 46 -5.77 7.09 -4.86
C PHE A 46 -4.47 7.62 -4.22
N LEU A 47 -3.32 7.27 -4.81
CA LEU A 47 -2.02 7.82 -4.44
C LEU A 47 -1.73 9.10 -5.20
N ASN A 48 -1.03 10.01 -4.54
CA ASN A 48 -0.43 11.16 -5.17
C ASN A 48 0.53 10.73 -6.31
N PRO A 49 0.34 11.20 -7.56
CA PRO A 49 1.19 10.84 -8.68
C PRO A 49 2.68 11.12 -8.47
N GLU A 50 3.04 12.24 -7.83
CA GLU A 50 4.44 12.61 -7.60
C GLU A 50 5.11 11.67 -6.58
N VAL A 51 4.36 11.19 -5.59
CA VAL A 51 4.82 10.19 -4.63
C VAL A 51 4.96 8.83 -5.31
N LEU A 52 3.97 8.45 -6.14
CA LEU A 52 4.00 7.21 -6.90
C LEU A 52 5.23 7.14 -7.83
N ASP A 53 5.55 8.22 -8.53
CA ASP A 53 6.74 8.30 -9.38
C ASP A 53 8.03 8.07 -8.58
N GLN A 54 8.15 8.66 -7.39
CA GLN A 54 9.28 8.42 -6.49
C GLN A 54 9.35 6.95 -6.04
N CYS A 55 8.21 6.36 -5.67
CA CYS A 55 8.13 4.95 -5.30
C CYS A 55 8.56 4.03 -6.44
N ILE A 56 8.20 4.34 -7.69
CA ILE A 56 8.62 3.57 -8.86
C ILE A 56 10.14 3.65 -9.06
N ASP A 57 10.71 4.85 -8.98
CA ASP A 57 12.16 5.06 -9.11
C ASP A 57 12.95 4.34 -8.01
N GLU A 58 12.48 4.41 -6.77
CA GLU A 58 13.09 3.71 -5.64
C GLU A 58 12.94 2.19 -5.75
N PHE A 59 11.77 1.70 -6.17
CA PHE A 59 11.52 0.27 -6.37
C PHE A 59 12.41 -0.32 -7.47
N ASN A 60 12.63 0.40 -8.57
CA ASN A 60 13.50 -0.04 -9.65
C ASN A 60 14.96 -0.21 -9.18
N LYS A 61 15.45 0.68 -8.32
CA LYS A 61 16.79 0.57 -7.71
C LYS A 61 16.85 -0.58 -6.70
N LEU A 62 15.81 -0.73 -5.87
CA LEU A 62 15.71 -1.80 -4.89
C LEU A 62 15.70 -3.21 -5.52
N ASN A 63 15.19 -3.34 -6.74
CA ASN A 63 15.19 -4.61 -7.47
C ASN A 63 16.60 -5.16 -7.76
N GLU A 64 17.63 -4.31 -7.70
CA GLU A 64 19.03 -4.65 -7.92
C GLU A 64 19.76 -5.03 -6.61
N THR A 65 19.10 -4.91 -5.45
CA THR A 65 19.72 -5.17 -4.13
C THR A 65 19.36 -6.55 -3.56
N ASP A 66 20.13 -6.99 -2.57
CA ASP A 66 19.83 -8.19 -1.77
C ASP A 66 18.69 -7.94 -0.75
N GLY A 67 18.12 -9.00 -0.20
CA GLY A 67 17.10 -8.95 0.86
C GLY A 67 15.71 -9.47 0.48
N TRP A 68 15.48 -9.71 -0.81
CA TRP A 68 14.24 -10.26 -1.34
C TRP A 68 14.00 -11.71 -0.91
N ILE A 69 12.76 -12.00 -0.54
CA ILE A 69 12.24 -13.36 -0.34
C ILE A 69 11.76 -13.87 -1.69
N ASN A 70 12.27 -15.03 -2.12
CA ASN A 70 11.83 -15.66 -3.37
C ASN A 70 10.70 -16.65 -3.06
N TYR A 71 9.49 -16.32 -3.48
CA TYR A 71 8.31 -17.16 -3.37
C TYR A 71 8.18 -17.97 -4.66
N VAL A 72 8.79 -19.16 -4.68
CA VAL A 72 8.76 -20.09 -5.81
C VAL A 72 8.11 -21.39 -5.36
N HIS A 73 6.82 -21.50 -5.63
CA HIS A 73 5.99 -22.66 -5.35
C HIS A 73 5.09 -22.97 -6.55
N PHE A 74 4.42 -24.14 -6.54
CA PHE A 74 3.48 -24.49 -7.63
C PHE A 74 2.42 -23.39 -7.86
N ASN A 75 2.02 -22.67 -6.80
CA ASN A 75 0.98 -21.64 -6.85
C ASN A 75 1.47 -20.20 -7.05
N GLU A 76 2.78 -19.95 -6.93
CA GLU A 76 3.32 -18.60 -7.07
C GLU A 76 4.76 -18.59 -7.57
N ASN A 77 5.05 -17.60 -8.42
CA ASN A 77 6.39 -17.26 -8.86
C ASN A 77 6.55 -15.75 -8.79
N LYS A 78 6.97 -15.28 -7.61
CA LYS A 78 7.14 -13.86 -7.30
C LYS A 78 8.29 -13.67 -6.30
N ARG A 79 8.72 -12.43 -6.14
CA ARG A 79 9.64 -12.02 -5.07
C ARG A 79 8.93 -10.99 -4.19
N GLY A 80 9.19 -10.99 -2.90
CA GLY A 80 8.65 -10.00 -1.97
C GLY A 80 9.70 -9.46 -1.02
N LEU A 81 9.47 -8.26 -0.51
CA LEU A 81 10.28 -7.65 0.54
C LEU A 81 9.34 -6.98 1.55
N ASN A 82 9.29 -7.57 2.74
CA ASN A 82 8.45 -7.13 3.86
C ASN A 82 9.24 -6.49 5.01
N LYS A 83 10.58 -6.43 4.91
CA LYS A 83 11.42 -5.79 5.92
C LYS A 83 11.38 -4.27 5.75
N ILE A 84 10.53 -3.60 6.53
CA ILE A 84 10.31 -2.15 6.45
C ILE A 84 11.60 -1.32 6.51
N ASP A 85 12.59 -1.76 7.29
CA ASP A 85 13.89 -1.09 7.43
C ASP A 85 14.75 -1.15 6.15
N LEU A 86 14.49 -2.12 5.28
CA LEU A 86 15.15 -2.24 3.97
C LEU A 86 14.40 -1.49 2.87
N LEU A 87 13.21 -0.95 3.17
CA LEU A 87 12.43 -0.22 2.19
C LEU A 87 12.95 1.22 2.05
N PRO A 88 13.13 1.69 0.80
CA PRO A 88 13.39 3.09 0.49
C PRO A 88 12.34 4.04 1.08
N ALA A 89 12.70 5.33 1.17
CA ALA A 89 11.97 6.29 1.99
C ALA A 89 10.54 6.53 1.50
N SER A 90 10.32 6.72 0.19
CA SER A 90 8.98 7.00 -0.32
C SER A 90 8.08 5.77 -0.16
N ILE A 91 8.59 4.58 -0.47
CA ILE A 91 7.85 3.30 -0.30
C ILE A 91 7.49 3.09 1.16
N ARG A 92 8.45 3.26 2.07
CA ARG A 92 8.23 3.09 3.51
C ARG A 92 7.18 4.08 4.02
N ASN A 93 7.29 5.35 3.65
CA ASN A 93 6.34 6.39 4.07
C ASN A 93 4.92 6.08 3.58
N THR A 94 4.77 5.64 2.33
CA THR A 94 3.46 5.24 1.79
C THR A 94 2.88 4.04 2.52
N ILE A 95 3.68 3.01 2.82
CA ILE A 95 3.20 1.87 3.62
C ILE A 95 2.80 2.32 5.02
N THR A 96 3.58 3.20 5.66
CA THR A 96 3.25 3.76 6.98
C THR A 96 1.95 4.56 6.94
N GLU A 97 1.73 5.38 5.91
CA GLU A 97 0.47 6.14 5.75
C GLU A 97 -0.72 5.20 5.54
N LEU A 98 -0.59 4.19 4.69
CA LEU A 98 -1.63 3.19 4.42
C LEU A 98 -1.86 2.20 5.58
N ASN A 99 -1.02 2.22 6.61
CA ASN A 99 -1.23 1.52 7.89
C ASN A 99 -1.58 2.48 9.04
N SER A 100 -1.71 3.78 8.78
CA SER A 100 -1.99 4.77 9.81
C SER A 100 -3.41 4.63 10.37
N ASN A 101 -3.61 5.10 11.60
CA ASN A 101 -4.94 5.15 12.22
C ASN A 101 -5.96 5.92 11.38
N GLU A 102 -5.54 6.97 10.67
CA GLU A 102 -6.42 7.76 9.81
C GLU A 102 -6.89 6.94 8.59
N PHE A 103 -5.98 6.22 7.93
CA PHE A 103 -6.32 5.32 6.84
C PHE A 103 -7.20 4.15 7.31
N LEU A 104 -6.92 3.56 8.46
CA LEU A 104 -7.75 2.50 9.04
C LEU A 104 -9.16 2.99 9.36
N GLN A 105 -9.32 4.22 9.85
CA GLN A 105 -10.65 4.82 10.07
C GLN A 105 -11.40 5.05 8.76
N PHE A 106 -10.71 5.53 7.73
CA PHE A 106 -11.27 5.65 6.37
C PHE A 106 -11.74 4.28 5.86
N LEU A 107 -10.89 3.25 5.91
CA LEU A 107 -11.18 1.91 5.40
C LEU A 107 -12.29 1.21 6.20
N SER A 108 -12.29 1.36 7.52
CA SER A 108 -13.34 0.87 8.42
C SER A 108 -14.70 1.48 8.07
N THR A 109 -14.74 2.79 7.83
CA THR A 109 -15.98 3.48 7.44
C THR A 109 -16.45 3.05 6.05
N LEU A 110 -15.52 2.95 5.09
CA LEU A 110 -15.83 2.55 3.72
C LEU A 110 -16.40 1.13 3.69
N THR A 111 -15.73 0.18 4.33
CA THR A 111 -16.07 -1.25 4.26
C THR A 111 -17.17 -1.66 5.22
N GLY A 112 -17.36 -0.92 6.31
CA GLY A 112 -18.22 -1.30 7.44
C GLY A 112 -17.58 -2.30 8.41
N ILE A 113 -16.32 -2.70 8.18
CA ILE A 113 -15.58 -3.62 9.05
C ILE A 113 -15.02 -2.84 10.22
N LYS A 114 -15.49 -3.15 11.42
CA LYS A 114 -15.08 -2.46 12.65
C LYS A 114 -13.76 -3.01 13.17
N ASN A 115 -13.02 -2.16 13.88
CA ASN A 115 -11.81 -2.52 14.61
C ASN A 115 -10.71 -3.14 13.73
N LEU A 116 -10.48 -2.55 12.55
CA LEU A 116 -9.33 -2.90 11.72
C LEU A 116 -8.03 -2.63 12.51
N VAL A 117 -7.07 -3.52 12.35
CA VAL A 117 -5.75 -3.48 13.00
C VAL A 117 -4.71 -3.39 11.89
N SER A 118 -3.72 -2.50 12.03
CA SER A 118 -2.59 -2.43 11.10
C SER A 118 -1.74 -3.69 11.20
N ASP A 119 -1.06 -4.02 10.10
CA ASP A 119 -0.03 -5.05 10.10
C ASP A 119 1.35 -4.40 10.06
N ASP A 120 1.88 -4.12 11.26
CA ASP A 120 3.20 -3.50 11.41
C ASP A 120 4.33 -4.46 11.00
N MET A 121 4.07 -5.76 10.88
CA MET A 121 5.05 -6.79 10.49
C MET A 121 5.08 -7.03 8.98
N LEU A 122 4.10 -6.49 8.23
CA LEU A 122 3.94 -6.69 6.79
C LEU A 122 3.96 -8.18 6.40
N GLU A 123 3.33 -9.04 7.19
CA GLU A 123 3.24 -10.47 6.96
C GLU A 123 2.35 -10.74 5.74
N GLY A 124 2.97 -11.10 4.61
CA GLY A 124 2.30 -11.19 3.32
C GLY A 124 2.08 -9.83 2.63
N GLY A 125 2.52 -8.73 3.25
CA GLY A 125 2.54 -7.38 2.72
C GLY A 125 3.93 -6.93 2.25
N GLY A 126 4.13 -5.61 2.18
CA GLY A 126 5.35 -5.00 1.65
C GLY A 126 5.31 -4.88 0.13
N VAL A 127 6.47 -4.91 -0.52
CA VAL A 127 6.57 -4.76 -1.98
C VAL A 127 6.81 -6.10 -2.66
N HIS A 128 6.10 -6.35 -3.76
CA HIS A 128 6.14 -7.61 -4.48
C HIS A 128 6.47 -7.39 -5.96
N GLN A 129 7.26 -8.29 -6.54
CA GLN A 129 7.63 -8.28 -7.95
C GLN A 129 7.30 -9.62 -8.62
N SER A 130 6.52 -9.55 -9.69
CA SER A 130 6.33 -10.66 -10.65
C SER A 130 7.02 -10.33 -11.96
N LYS A 131 8.03 -11.12 -12.32
CA LYS A 131 8.75 -10.98 -13.60
C LYS A 131 7.94 -11.62 -14.74
N ARG A 132 8.44 -11.54 -15.98
CA ARG A 132 7.86 -12.26 -17.12
C ARG A 132 7.72 -13.76 -16.77
N GLY A 133 6.50 -14.30 -16.86
CA GLY A 133 6.19 -15.68 -16.47
C GLY A 133 5.95 -15.89 -14.97
N GLY A 134 5.98 -14.83 -14.16
CA GLY A 134 5.53 -14.84 -12.77
C GLY A 134 4.02 -14.87 -12.68
N TYR A 135 3.50 -15.51 -11.64
CA TYR A 135 2.06 -15.69 -11.43
C TYR A 135 1.74 -15.82 -9.93
N LEU A 136 0.48 -15.57 -9.61
CA LEU A 136 -0.17 -15.92 -8.35
C LEU A 136 -1.53 -16.52 -8.71
N ASN A 137 -1.69 -17.83 -8.53
CA ASN A 137 -2.90 -18.53 -8.95
C ASN A 137 -4.12 -18.15 -8.11
N ILE A 138 -5.33 -18.49 -8.58
CA ILE A 138 -6.58 -18.29 -7.83
C ILE A 138 -6.47 -18.97 -6.46
N HIS A 139 -6.70 -18.21 -5.40
CA HIS A 139 -6.69 -18.67 -4.02
C HIS A 139 -7.71 -17.87 -3.21
N ALA A 140 -8.07 -18.38 -2.03
CA ALA A 140 -8.64 -17.58 -0.98
C ALA A 140 -7.50 -17.10 -0.07
N ASP A 141 -7.60 -15.87 0.42
CA ASP A 141 -6.61 -15.31 1.33
C ASP A 141 -6.57 -16.06 2.67
N PHE A 142 -5.48 -15.86 3.42
CA PHE A 142 -5.30 -16.46 4.74
C PHE A 142 -6.38 -15.97 5.72
N THR A 143 -6.97 -16.90 6.47
CA THR A 143 -8.01 -16.60 7.46
C THR A 143 -7.49 -16.42 8.89
N VAL A 144 -6.19 -16.67 9.11
CA VAL A 144 -5.55 -16.64 10.43
C VAL A 144 -4.18 -15.98 10.28
N HIS A 145 -3.87 -15.04 11.17
CA HIS A 145 -2.55 -14.43 11.23
C HIS A 145 -1.51 -15.48 11.68
N PRO A 146 -0.34 -15.61 11.05
CA PRO A 146 0.60 -16.71 11.30
C PRO A 146 1.02 -16.85 12.77
N HIS A 147 1.03 -15.73 13.49
CA HIS A 147 1.47 -15.64 14.89
C HIS A 147 0.32 -15.67 15.92
N HIS A 148 -0.94 -15.59 15.49
CA HIS A 148 -2.12 -15.63 16.37
C HIS A 148 -3.03 -16.79 15.95
N ARG A 149 -2.78 -17.98 16.50
CA ARG A 149 -3.64 -19.17 16.34
C ARG A 149 -4.67 -19.27 17.43
#